data_AF-A0A3P6E7I6-F1
#
_entry.id   AF-A0A3P6E7I6-F1
#
_cell.length_a   1.000
_cell.length_b   1.000
_cell.length_c   1.000
_cell.angle_alpha   90.00
_cell.angle_beta   90.00
_cell.angle_gamma   90.00
#
_symmetry.space_group_name_H-M   'P 1'
#
loop_
_entity.id
_entity.type
_entity.pdbx_description
1 polymer ?
#
loop_
_entity_poly.entity_id
_entity_poly.type
_entity_poly.pdbx_seq_one_letter_code
_entity_poly.pdbx_strand_id
1 'polypeptide(L)'
;METISALDDIPVIDLSNPNEDLVARAVVKASEEWGIFHVVNHWIPPELIGQLKEVGTEFFQLPESEKKALASEAKRLQEHGRIWPPSRVNHRFWPNNIQDYREVNEEYAKEINNLSEKILGWLSEGFGLRRRLLLAVSRSGCEFKPFVYKDYKFRKLKKLALD
;
A
#
# COMPACT_ATOMS: atom_id res chain seq x y z
N MET A 1 0.91 35.30 -1.01
CA MET A 1 1.73 34.09 -0.87
C MET A 1 0.89 32.96 -1.41
N GLU A 2 1.05 32.65 -2.69
CA GLU A 2 0.29 31.59 -3.36
C GLU A 2 0.72 30.25 -2.76
N THR A 3 -0.20 29.56 -2.11
CA THR A 3 -0.04 28.15 -1.77
C THR A 3 -0.10 27.38 -3.09
N ILE A 4 1.06 27.07 -3.66
CA ILE A 4 1.16 26.13 -4.77
C ILE A 4 0.52 24.83 -4.27
N SER A 5 -0.62 24.45 -4.85
CA SER A 5 -1.23 23.13 -4.70
C SER A 5 -0.30 22.12 -5.37
N ALA A 6 0.76 21.71 -4.66
CA ALA A 6 1.78 20.81 -5.19
C ALA A 6 1.24 19.38 -5.53
N LEU A 7 -0.07 19.16 -5.39
CA LEU A 7 -0.75 17.91 -5.69
C LEU A 7 -1.38 17.89 -7.09
N ASP A 8 -1.68 19.04 -7.70
CA ASP A 8 -2.33 19.09 -9.02
C ASP A 8 -1.41 18.68 -10.18
N ASP A 9 -0.10 18.60 -9.93
CA ASP A 9 0.92 18.26 -10.92
C ASP A 9 1.47 16.82 -10.79
N ILE A 10 0.99 16.02 -9.83
CA ILE A 10 1.50 14.63 -9.66
C ILE A 10 1.19 13.82 -10.93
N PRO A 11 2.19 13.19 -11.57
CA PRO A 11 1.97 12.41 -12.79
C PRO A 11 0.94 11.31 -12.58
N VAL A 12 -0.02 11.21 -13.49
CA VAL A 12 -0.99 10.12 -13.54
C VAL A 12 -0.56 9.13 -14.62
N ILE A 13 -0.44 7.86 -14.26
CA ILE A 13 -0.05 6.77 -15.17
C ILE A 13 -1.21 5.79 -15.31
N ASP A 14 -1.72 5.70 -16.53
CA ASP A 14 -2.75 4.74 -16.92
C ASP A 14 -2.11 3.41 -17.34
N LEU A 15 -2.35 2.36 -16.55
CA LEU A 15 -1.79 1.04 -16.84
C LEU A 15 -2.57 0.27 -17.90
N SER A 16 -3.78 0.70 -18.26
CA SER A 16 -4.58 0.05 -19.30
C SER A 16 -4.11 0.32 -20.74
N ASN A 17 -3.10 1.18 -20.90
CA ASN A 17 -2.54 1.47 -22.22
C ASN A 17 -1.97 0.18 -22.84
N PRO A 18 -2.40 -0.19 -24.08
CA PRO A 18 -1.97 -1.44 -24.72
C PRO A 18 -0.48 -1.45 -25.09
N ASN A 19 0.18 -0.29 -25.13
CA ASN A 19 1.60 -0.17 -25.38
C ASN A 19 2.36 -0.18 -24.05
N GLU A 20 2.77 -1.37 -23.61
CA GLU A 20 3.48 -1.57 -22.34
C GLU A 20 4.79 -0.77 -22.28
N ASP A 21 5.50 -0.58 -23.39
CA ASP A 21 6.75 0.20 -23.43
C ASP A 21 6.52 1.68 -23.12
N LEU A 22 5.38 2.25 -23.54
CA LEU A 22 5.02 3.62 -23.18
C LEU A 22 4.72 3.75 -21.69
N VAL A 23 4.01 2.77 -21.11
CA VAL A 23 3.73 2.72 -19.67
C VAL A 23 5.03 2.61 -18.88
N ALA A 24 5.93 1.70 -19.28
CA ALA A 24 7.21 1.51 -18.63
C ALA A 24 8.06 2.79 -18.64
N ARG A 25 8.16 3.46 -19.80
CA ARG A 25 8.86 4.75 -19.91
C ARG A 25 8.24 5.84 -19.03
N ALA A 26 6.91 5.91 -18.95
CA ALA A 26 6.23 6.86 -18.09
C ALA A 26 6.52 6.60 -16.60
N VAL A 27 6.51 5.33 -16.18
CA VAL A 27 6.84 4.92 -14.80
C VAL A 27 8.27 5.30 -14.44
N VAL A 28 9.23 5.02 -15.33
CA VAL A 28 10.65 5.36 -15.10
C VAL A 28 10.82 6.88 -15.01
N LYS A 29 10.30 7.61 -16.00
CA LYS A 29 10.41 9.08 -16.04
C LYS A 29 9.78 9.73 -14.80
N ALA A 30 8.57 9.33 -14.42
CA ALA A 30 7.92 9.85 -13.23
C ALA A 30 8.69 9.51 -11.94
N SER A 31 9.32 8.34 -11.88
CA SER A 31 10.16 7.97 -10.74
C SER A 31 11.44 8.80 -10.65
N GLU A 32 12.06 9.14 -11.79
CA GLU A 32 13.26 9.98 -11.85
C GLU A 32 12.97 11.46 -11.54
N GLU A 33 11.87 11.99 -12.08
CA GLU A 33 11.54 13.42 -11.97
C GLU A 33 10.76 13.77 -10.69
N TRP A 34 9.85 12.89 -10.26
CA TRP A 34 8.93 13.17 -9.15
C TRP A 34 9.14 12.27 -7.93
N GLY A 35 9.63 11.04 -8.13
CA GLY A 35 9.72 10.03 -7.08
C GLY A 35 8.36 9.49 -6.57
N ILE A 36 7.25 10.02 -7.09
CA ILE A 36 5.88 9.60 -6.81
C ILE A 36 5.00 9.85 -8.05
N PHE A 37 3.99 9.01 -8.23
CA PHE A 37 2.98 9.13 -9.29
C PHE A 37 1.69 8.44 -8.85
N HIS A 38 0.56 8.86 -9.41
CA HIS A 38 -0.73 8.23 -9.23
C HIS A 38 -0.96 7.20 -10.33
N VAL A 39 -1.29 5.97 -9.96
CA VAL A 39 -1.61 4.90 -10.91
C VAL A 39 -3.12 4.78 -11.06
N VAL A 40 -3.62 4.73 -12.30
CA VAL A 40 -5.04 4.46 -12.61
C VAL A 40 -5.18 3.22 -13.48
N ASN A 41 -6.38 2.65 -13.51
CA ASN A 41 -6.69 1.41 -14.24
C ASN A 41 -5.73 0.25 -13.89
N HIS A 42 -5.38 0.13 -12.61
CA HIS A 42 -4.45 -0.86 -12.05
C HIS A 42 -5.07 -2.26 -11.85
N TRP A 43 -6.26 -2.52 -12.40
CA TRP A 43 -6.99 -3.81 -12.35
C TRP A 43 -7.36 -4.35 -10.97
N ILE A 44 -7.15 -3.57 -9.90
CA ILE A 44 -7.62 -3.93 -8.57
C ILE A 44 -9.12 -3.63 -8.52
N PRO A 45 -9.98 -4.61 -8.19
CA PRO A 45 -11.43 -4.39 -8.17
C PRO A 45 -11.82 -3.26 -7.21
N PRO A 46 -12.64 -2.28 -7.66
CA PRO A 46 -13.06 -1.18 -6.80
C PRO A 46 -13.89 -1.67 -5.60
N GLU A 47 -14.60 -2.78 -5.73
CA GLU A 47 -15.35 -3.43 -4.65
C GLU A 47 -14.40 -3.92 -3.54
N LEU A 48 -13.27 -4.53 -3.91
CA LEU A 48 -12.24 -4.97 -2.95
C LEU A 48 -11.62 -3.78 -2.21
N ILE A 49 -11.38 -2.67 -2.91
CA ILE A 49 -10.91 -1.43 -2.28
C ILE A 49 -11.97 -0.86 -1.33
N GLY A 50 -13.26 -0.95 -1.70
CA GLY A 50 -14.40 -0.58 -0.85
C GLY A 50 -14.43 -1.40 0.45
N GLN A 51 -14.41 -2.72 0.32
CA GLN A 51 -14.37 -3.65 1.46
C GLN A 51 -13.15 -3.40 2.36
N LEU A 52 -11.97 -3.17 1.77
CA LEU A 52 -10.76 -2.84 2.55
C LEU A 52 -10.95 -1.57 3.39
N LYS A 53 -11.59 -0.54 2.80
CA LYS A 53 -11.91 0.71 3.52
C LYS A 53 -12.92 0.47 4.64
N GLU A 54 -13.92 -0.39 4.43
CA GLU A 54 -14.92 -0.75 5.43
C GLU A 54 -14.29 -1.45 6.63
N VAL A 55 -13.60 -2.58 6.42
CA VAL A 55 -12.95 -3.33 7.50
C VAL A 55 -11.86 -2.50 8.21
N GLY A 56 -11.18 -1.62 7.46
CA GLY A 56 -10.24 -0.66 8.01
C GLY A 56 -10.93 0.39 8.90
N THR A 57 -12.08 0.91 8.49
CA THR A 57 -12.87 1.88 9.25
C THR A 57 -13.38 1.26 10.55
N GLU A 58 -13.91 0.04 10.50
CA GLU A 58 -14.33 -0.72 11.68
C GLU A 58 -13.17 -0.91 12.66
N PHE A 59 -11.98 -1.27 12.14
CA PHE A 59 -10.78 -1.39 12.97
C PHE A 59 -10.41 -0.08 13.67
N PHE A 60 -10.47 1.05 12.97
CA PHE A 60 -10.17 2.35 13.58
C PHE A 60 -11.22 2.80 14.60
N GLN A 61 -12.46 2.31 14.49
CA GLN A 61 -13.55 2.58 15.44
C GLN A 61 -13.48 1.69 16.70
N LEU A 62 -12.70 0.61 16.70
CA LEU A 62 -12.49 -0.21 17.90
C LEU A 62 -11.99 0.63 19.10
N PRO A 63 -12.34 0.25 20.35
CA PRO A 63 -11.81 0.86 21.55
C PRO A 63 -10.28 0.92 21.55
N GLU A 64 -9.72 1.99 22.14
CA GLU A 64 -8.26 2.15 22.23
C GLU A 64 -7.59 1.01 23.01
N SER A 65 -8.28 0.44 24.01
CA SER A 65 -7.81 -0.73 24.77
C SER A 65 -7.61 -1.96 23.89
N GLU A 66 -8.53 -2.25 22.98
CA GLU A 66 -8.44 -3.39 22.04
C GLU A 66 -7.32 -3.17 21.03
N LYS A 67 -7.24 -1.97 20.42
CA LYS A 67 -6.16 -1.61 19.50
C LYS A 67 -4.78 -1.71 20.16
N LYS A 68 -4.67 -1.24 21.40
CA LYS A 68 -3.42 -1.33 22.20
C LYS A 68 -3.08 -2.77 22.58
N ALA A 69 -4.05 -3.61 22.92
CA ALA A 69 -3.81 -5.01 23.22
C ALA A 69 -3.17 -5.73 22.02
N LEU A 70 -3.76 -5.58 20.83
CA LEU A 70 -3.21 -6.12 19.58
C LEU A 70 -1.79 -5.60 19.29
N ALA A 71 -1.57 -4.29 19.41
CA ALA A 71 -0.27 -3.67 19.16
C ALA A 71 0.80 -4.08 20.19
N SER A 72 0.42 -4.22 21.46
CA SER A 72 1.32 -4.61 22.55
C SER A 72 1.81 -6.04 22.41
N GLU A 73 0.91 -6.97 22.04
CA GLU A 73 1.23 -8.38 21.84
C GLU A 73 2.09 -8.58 20.59
N ALA A 74 1.78 -7.87 19.50
CA ALA A 74 2.62 -7.80 18.29
C ALA A 74 4.04 -7.29 18.60
N LYS A 75 4.15 -6.20 19.37
CA LYS A 75 5.44 -5.62 19.78
C LYS A 75 6.24 -6.58 20.67
N ARG A 76 5.59 -7.24 21.64
CA ARG A 76 6.21 -8.19 22.57
C ARG A 76 6.87 -9.35 21.83
N LEU A 77 6.22 -9.83 20.77
CA LEU A 77 6.68 -10.96 19.97
C LEU A 77 7.54 -10.55 18.76
N GLN A 78 7.83 -9.26 18.59
CA GLN A 78 8.52 -8.70 17.41
C GLN A 78 7.82 -9.05 16.08
N GLU A 79 6.52 -9.36 16.15
CA GLU A 79 5.70 -9.72 15.02
C GLU A 79 4.94 -8.48 14.55
N HIS A 80 5.47 -7.80 13.52
CA HIS A 80 4.89 -6.59 12.98
C HIS A 80 3.69 -6.88 12.07
N GLY A 81 2.60 -7.44 12.60
CA GLY A 81 1.30 -7.57 11.95
C GLY A 81 1.34 -7.94 10.46
N ARG A 82 2.30 -8.72 9.97
CA ARG A 82 2.63 -8.75 8.53
C ARG A 82 1.42 -9.18 7.70
N ILE A 83 1.20 -8.53 6.56
CA ILE A 83 0.22 -8.98 5.55
C ILE A 83 0.86 -9.71 4.36
N TRP A 84 2.19 -9.73 4.29
CA TRP A 84 2.95 -10.41 3.25
C TRP A 84 4.38 -10.78 3.72
N PRO A 85 5.00 -11.89 3.25
CA PRO A 85 4.41 -12.97 2.44
C PRO A 85 3.44 -13.85 3.25
N PRO A 86 2.50 -14.57 2.60
CA PRO A 86 1.50 -15.40 3.30
C PRO A 86 2.11 -16.38 4.33
N SER A 87 3.27 -16.94 4.01
CA SER A 87 4.02 -17.85 4.90
C SER A 87 4.53 -17.23 6.20
N ARG A 88 4.48 -15.90 6.32
CA ARG A 88 4.91 -15.13 7.50
C ARG A 88 3.77 -14.31 8.10
N VAL A 89 2.54 -14.49 7.62
CA VAL A 89 1.36 -13.85 8.23
C VAL A 89 1.00 -14.61 9.49
N ASN A 90 0.79 -13.86 10.59
CA ASN A 90 0.32 -14.43 11.85
C ASN A 90 -1.00 -13.76 12.26
N HIS A 91 -2.10 -14.44 11.96
CA HIS A 91 -3.45 -13.96 12.20
C HIS A 91 -3.81 -13.77 13.67
N ARG A 92 -3.00 -14.27 14.62
CA ARG A 92 -3.23 -14.01 16.06
C ARG A 92 -3.20 -12.52 16.39
N PHE A 93 -2.46 -11.73 15.61
CA PHE A 93 -2.31 -10.28 15.83
C PHE A 93 -3.29 -9.44 15.03
N TRP A 94 -4.22 -10.08 14.32
CA TRP A 94 -5.24 -9.40 13.53
C TRP A 94 -6.54 -9.36 14.34
N PRO A 95 -7.42 -8.37 14.10
CA PRO A 95 -8.77 -8.34 14.66
C PRO A 95 -9.51 -9.64 14.33
N ASN A 96 -10.17 -10.20 15.34
CA ASN A 96 -11.00 -11.40 15.21
C ASN A 96 -12.50 -11.09 15.36
N ASN A 97 -12.84 -9.86 15.73
CA ASN A 97 -14.19 -9.35 15.92
C ASN A 97 -14.70 -8.52 14.74
N ILE A 98 -13.88 -8.35 13.69
CA ILE A 98 -14.26 -7.67 12.46
C ILE A 98 -14.45 -8.75 11.40
N GLN A 99 -15.66 -8.79 10.83
CA GLN A 99 -16.01 -9.76 9.82
C GLN A 99 -15.15 -9.54 8.57
N ASP A 100 -14.72 -10.63 7.92
CA ASP A 100 -14.00 -10.64 6.65
C ASP A 100 -12.66 -9.86 6.65
N TYR A 101 -12.19 -9.38 7.81
CA TYR A 101 -10.97 -8.56 7.92
C TYR A 101 -9.77 -9.29 7.34
N ARG A 102 -9.65 -10.60 7.59
CA ARG A 102 -8.48 -11.38 7.15
C ARG A 102 -8.52 -11.55 5.64
N GLU A 103 -9.63 -12.08 5.15
CA GLU A 103 -9.88 -12.42 3.75
C GLU A 103 -9.70 -11.19 2.85
N VAL A 104 -10.27 -10.05 3.24
CA VAL A 104 -10.17 -8.79 2.49
C VAL A 104 -8.74 -8.25 2.47
N ASN A 105 -8.02 -8.25 3.61
CA ASN A 105 -6.63 -7.78 3.65
C ASN A 105 -5.69 -8.70 2.88
N GLU A 106 -5.89 -10.01 2.93
CA GLU A 106 -5.07 -10.97 2.19
C GLU A 106 -5.28 -10.86 0.68
N GLU A 107 -6.53 -10.77 0.21
CA GLU A 107 -6.80 -10.62 -1.23
C GLU A 107 -6.28 -9.27 -1.74
N TYR A 108 -6.47 -8.17 -0.99
CA TYR A 108 -5.90 -6.89 -1.37
C TYR A 108 -4.37 -6.89 -1.37
N ALA A 109 -3.74 -7.55 -0.40
CA ALA A 109 -2.27 -7.66 -0.35
C ALA A 109 -1.71 -8.40 -1.56
N LYS A 110 -2.41 -9.45 -2.03
CA LYS A 110 -2.08 -10.18 -3.25
C LYS A 110 -2.18 -9.30 -4.50
N GLU A 111 -3.26 -8.53 -4.64
CA GLU A 111 -3.43 -7.59 -5.75
C GLU A 111 -2.35 -6.50 -5.79
N ILE A 112 -2.03 -5.91 -4.63
CA ILE A 112 -0.92 -4.96 -4.50
C ILE A 112 0.43 -5.60 -4.80
N ASN A 113 0.61 -6.88 -4.46
CA ASN A 113 1.83 -7.60 -4.82
C ASN A 113 1.97 -7.69 -6.33
N ASN A 114 0.93 -8.14 -7.03
CA ASN A 114 0.91 -8.28 -8.48
C ASN A 114 1.21 -6.93 -9.17
N LEU A 115 0.60 -5.85 -8.68
CA LEU A 115 0.87 -4.49 -9.16
C LEU A 115 2.33 -4.07 -8.93
N SER A 116 2.87 -4.35 -7.73
CA SER A 116 4.25 -4.03 -7.37
C SER A 116 5.25 -4.81 -8.23
N GLU A 117 4.98 -6.08 -8.55
CA GLU A 117 5.84 -6.88 -9.43
C GLU A 117 5.95 -6.24 -10.83
N LYS A 118 4.84 -5.71 -11.37
CA LYS A 118 4.84 -5.01 -12.66
C LYS A 118 5.63 -3.70 -12.59
N ILE A 119 5.30 -2.82 -11.65
CA ILE A 119 5.93 -1.50 -11.52
C ILE A 119 7.44 -1.61 -11.26
N LEU A 120 7.85 -2.45 -10.30
CA LEU A 120 9.26 -2.68 -10.00
C LEU A 120 9.99 -3.41 -11.14
N GLY A 121 9.25 -4.18 -11.95
CA GLY A 121 9.72 -4.77 -13.20
C GLY A 121 10.17 -3.71 -14.20
N TRP A 122 9.25 -2.80 -14.55
CA TRP A 122 9.54 -1.69 -15.47
C TRP A 122 10.64 -0.77 -14.95
N LEU A 123 10.66 -0.47 -13.64
CA LEU A 123 11.74 0.32 -13.04
C LEU A 123 13.10 -0.37 -13.13
N SER A 124 13.14 -1.68 -12.86
CA SER A 124 14.40 -2.43 -12.96
C SER A 124 14.95 -2.36 -14.38
N GLU A 125 14.12 -2.64 -15.39
CA GLU A 125 14.54 -2.61 -16.79
C GLU A 125 14.91 -1.21 -17.26
N GLY A 126 14.15 -0.20 -16.86
CA GLY A 126 14.45 1.21 -17.15
C GLY A 126 15.80 1.67 -16.63
N PHE A 127 16.24 1.14 -15.49
CA PHE A 127 17.56 1.39 -14.93
C PHE A 127 18.66 0.41 -15.43
N GLY A 128 18.37 -0.39 -16.46
CA GLY A 128 19.32 -1.36 -17.03
C GLY A 128 19.60 -2.57 -16.14
N LEU A 129 18.73 -2.84 -15.17
CA LEU A 129 18.83 -3.96 -14.23
C LEU A 129 18.04 -5.18 -14.73
N ARG A 130 18.29 -6.35 -14.14
CA ARG A 130 17.42 -7.52 -14.36
C ARG A 130 16.01 -7.21 -13.86
N ARG A 131 14.96 -7.50 -14.65
CA ARG A 131 13.55 -7.21 -14.34
C ARG A 131 13.12 -7.47 -12.89
N ARG A 132 13.60 -8.56 -12.28
CA ARG A 132 13.20 -8.95 -10.91
C ARG A 132 14.10 -8.41 -9.80
N LEU A 133 15.11 -7.58 -10.10
CA LEU A 133 16.10 -7.16 -9.11
C LEU A 133 15.49 -6.25 -8.04
N LEU A 134 14.78 -5.18 -8.41
CA LEU A 134 14.18 -4.28 -7.42
C LEU A 134 13.10 -4.97 -6.60
N LEU A 135 12.35 -5.89 -7.20
CA LEU A 135 11.39 -6.74 -6.48
C LEU A 135 12.08 -7.62 -5.43
N ALA A 136 13.19 -8.27 -5.80
CA ALA A 136 13.94 -9.10 -4.86
C ALA A 136 14.52 -8.28 -3.70
N VAL A 137 15.07 -7.10 -4.00
CA VAL A 137 15.58 -6.16 -2.98
C VAL A 137 14.45 -5.69 -2.06
N SER A 138 13.31 -5.27 -2.62
CA SER A 138 12.13 -4.89 -1.84
C SER A 138 11.70 -6.01 -0.90
N ARG A 139 11.65 -7.26 -1.35
CA ARG A 139 11.28 -8.42 -0.53
C ARG A 139 12.30 -8.76 0.56
N SER A 140 13.56 -8.39 0.39
CA SER A 140 14.62 -8.65 1.37
C SER A 140 14.60 -7.68 2.56
N GLY A 141 13.85 -6.57 2.48
CA GLY A 141 13.82 -5.54 3.53
C GLY A 141 12.46 -4.89 3.83
N CYS A 142 11.42 -5.08 3.00
CA CYS A 142 10.11 -4.46 3.20
C CYS A 142 9.17 -5.35 4.03
N GLU A 143 8.74 -4.83 5.17
CA GLU A 143 7.56 -5.32 5.87
C GLU A 143 6.35 -4.54 5.34
N PHE A 144 5.43 -5.22 4.66
CA PHE A 144 4.08 -4.67 4.51
C PHE A 144 3.43 -4.72 5.89
N LYS A 145 3.54 -3.59 6.61
CA LYS A 145 2.75 -3.35 7.79
C LYS A 145 1.31 -3.16 7.29
N PRO A 146 0.30 -3.78 7.92
CA PRO A 146 -1.08 -3.38 7.66
C PRO A 146 -1.20 -1.89 7.99
N PHE A 147 -2.38 -1.33 7.78
CA PHE A 147 -2.75 -0.02 8.31
C PHE A 147 -2.71 -0.03 9.87
N VAL A 148 -1.54 -0.24 10.44
CA VAL A 148 -1.23 -0.37 11.87
C VAL A 148 -0.46 0.87 12.24
N TYR A 149 -1.21 1.80 12.80
CA TYR A 149 -0.80 2.64 13.91
C TYR A 149 0.67 3.07 13.91
N LYS A 150 0.99 4.03 13.04
CA LYS A 150 1.93 5.08 13.46
C LYS A 150 1.08 6.25 13.93
N ASP A 151 1.18 6.58 15.21
CA ASP A 151 0.62 7.77 15.89
C ASP A 151 1.01 9.13 15.25
N TYR A 152 1.58 9.15 14.05
CA TYR A 152 1.97 10.36 13.37
C TYR A 152 0.83 10.88 12.48
N LYS A 153 0.01 11.75 13.09
CA LYS A 153 -0.65 12.90 12.44
C LYS A 153 -1.93 12.67 11.61
N PHE A 154 -2.83 11.77 11.98
CA PHE A 154 -4.20 11.82 11.40
C PHE A 154 -4.99 13.08 11.78
N ARG A 155 -4.60 13.80 12.85
CA ARG A 155 -5.13 15.15 13.13
C ARG A 155 -4.77 16.18 12.06
N LYS A 156 -3.71 15.97 11.28
CA LYS A 156 -3.29 16.90 10.22
C LYS A 156 -3.97 16.61 8.88
N LEU A 157 -4.36 15.36 8.62
CA LEU A 157 -5.04 14.96 7.38
C LEU A 157 -6.55 15.23 7.39
N LYS A 158 -7.22 15.22 8.56
CA LYS A 158 -8.60 15.74 8.65
C LYS A 158 -8.73 17.23 8.30
N LYS A 159 -7.63 17.99 8.37
CA LYS A 159 -7.59 19.42 8.03
C LYS A 159 -7.22 19.71 6.57
N LEU A 160 -6.89 18.67 5.78
CA LEU A 160 -6.49 18.77 4.38
C LEU A 160 -7.50 18.10 3.43
N ALA A 161 -8.51 17.43 3.96
CA ALA A 161 -9.55 16.75 3.18
C ALA A 161 -10.94 17.39 3.34
N LEU A 162 -11.02 18.56 3.99
CA LEU A 162 -12.26 19.30 4.24
C LEU A 162 -12.15 20.80 3.92
N ASP A 163 -11.10 21.21 3.21
CA ASP A 163 -10.98 22.53 2.58
C ASP A 163 -10.76 22.32 1.08
#